data_AF-A0A1J4U1J9-F1
#
_entry.id   AF-A0A1J4U1J9-F1
#
_cell.length_a   1.000
_cell.length_b   1.000
_cell.length_c   1.000
_cell.angle_alpha   90.00
_cell.angle_beta   90.00
_cell.angle_gamma   90.00
#
_symmetry.space_group_name_H-M   'P 1'
#
loop_
_entity.id
_entity.type
_entity.pdbx_description
1 polymer ?
#
loop_
_entity_poly.entity_id
_entity_poly.type
_entity_poly.pdbx_seq_one_letter_code
_entity_poly.pdbx_strand_id
1 'polypeptide(L)' 'MPYTTITQKWQMTLPKDIRTLLGLKNPGRVFIEADKKTKSLKIKKAESIFDLAGKFKPKKAYNAVKLREMMENNYERF' A
#
# COMPACT_ATOMS: atom_id res chain seq x y z
N MET A 1 -23.07 7.91 -14.69
CA MET A 1 -22.45 6.72 -14.07
C MET A 1 -21.25 6.33 -14.92
N PRO A 2 -20.02 6.28 -14.38
CA PRO A 2 -18.86 5.96 -15.18
C PRO A 2 -18.82 4.45 -15.49
N TYR A 3 -18.98 4.09 -16.76
CA TYR A 3 -18.75 2.73 -17.26
C TYR A 3 -17.35 2.67 -17.89
N THR A 4 -16.61 1.60 -17.65
CA THR A 4 -15.33 1.33 -18.33
C THR A 4 -15.41 0.01 -19.07
N THR A 5 -14.81 -0.04 -20.25
CA THR A 5 -14.65 -1.27 -21.02
C THR A 5 -13.45 -2.05 -20.51
N ILE A 6 -13.56 -3.38 -20.49
CA ILE A 6 -12.44 -4.30 -20.23
C ILE A 6 -11.75 -4.56 -21.57
N THR A 7 -10.44 -4.31 -21.63
CA THR A 7 -9.67 -4.57 -22.86
C THR A 7 -9.45 -6.05 -23.08
N GLN A 8 -8.99 -6.45 -24.26
CA GLN A 8 -8.65 -7.85 -24.59
C GLN A 8 -7.60 -8.46 -23.66
N LYS A 9 -6.76 -7.62 -23.01
CA LYS A 9 -5.76 -8.04 -22.03
C LYS A 9 -6.29 -8.02 -20.59
N TRP A 10 -7.62 -7.96 -20.41
CA TRP A 10 -8.26 -7.84 -19.10
C TRP A 10 -7.87 -6.59 -18.31
N GLN A 11 -7.46 -5.52 -19.01
CA GLN A 11 -7.14 -4.25 -18.37
C GLN A 11 -8.40 -3.38 -18.31
N MET A 12 -8.57 -2.64 -17.22
CA MET A 12 -9.61 -1.62 -17.09
C MET A 12 -8.96 -0.27 -16.84
N THR A 13 -9.51 0.79 -17.45
CA THR A 13 -9.01 2.15 -17.25
C THR A 13 -9.81 2.81 -16.13
N LEU A 14 -9.14 3.40 -15.15
CA LEU A 14 -9.82 4.21 -14.15
C LEU A 14 -10.18 5.59 -14.75
N PRO A 15 -11.46 5.99 -14.76
CA PRO A 15 -11.87 7.33 -15.18
C PRO A 15 -11.17 8.43 -14.37
N LYS A 16 -11.05 9.62 -14.94
CA LYS A 16 -10.35 10.76 -14.31
C LYS A 16 -10.93 11.10 -12.94
N ASP A 17 -12.25 11.09 -12.81
CA ASP A 17 -12.95 11.45 -11.57
C ASP A 17 -12.60 10.49 -10.42
N ILE A 18 -12.51 9.19 -10.71
CA ILE A 18 -12.11 8.17 -9.74
C ILE A 18 -10.63 8.31 -9.37
N ARG A 19 -9.77 8.64 -10.33
CA ARG A 19 -8.33 8.89 -10.06
C ARG A 19 -8.13 10.08 -9.14
N THR A 20 -8.86 11.17 -9.37
CA THR A 20 -8.80 12.37 -8.53
C THR A 20 -9.34 12.09 -7.14
N LEU A 21 -10.47 11.39 -7.03
CA LEU A 21 -11.07 11.04 -5.73
C LEU A 21 -10.14 10.14 -4.89
N LEU A 22 -9.48 9.16 -5.51
CA LEU A 22 -8.53 8.28 -4.83
C LEU A 22 -7.13 8.89 -4.64
N GLY A 23 -6.88 10.10 -5.16
CA GLY A 23 -5.58 10.77 -5.06
C GLY A 23 -4.44 9.98 -5.71
N LEU A 24 -4.71 9.26 -6.80
CA LEU A 24 -3.71 8.41 -7.48
C LEU A 24 -2.73 9.27 -8.28
N LYS A 25 -1.44 9.00 -8.09
CA LYS A 25 -0.35 9.62 -8.87
C LYS A 25 0.07 8.71 -10.04
N ASN A 26 0.62 9.30 -11.10
CA ASN A 26 1.15 8.56 -12.25
C ASN A 26 2.69 8.73 -12.33
N PRO A 27 3.49 7.65 -12.36
CA PRO A 27 3.10 6.26 -12.13
C PRO A 27 2.68 6.02 -10.67
N GLY A 28 1.79 5.07 -10.45
CA GLY A 28 1.28 4.75 -9.11
C GLY A 28 0.74 3.33 -9.03
N ARG A 29 0.53 2.87 -7.80
CA ARG A 29 -0.02 1.54 -7.50
C ARG A 29 -1.35 1.68 -6.75
N VAL A 30 -2.23 0.72 -6.99
CA VAL A 30 -3.52 0.59 -6.30
C VAL A 30 -3.59 -0.78 -5.66
N PHE A 31 -4.21 -0.84 -4.49
CA PHE A 31 -4.57 -2.09 -3.84
C PHE A 31 -6.00 -2.45 -4.24
N ILE A 32 -6.20 -3.67 -4.72
CA ILE A 32 -7.50 -4.17 -5.17
C ILE A 32 -7.90 -5.33 -4.27
N GLU A 33 -9.05 -5.19 -3.63
CA GLU A 33 -9.64 -6.20 -2.76
C GLU A 33 -10.95 -6.69 -3.40
N ALA A 34 -11.05 -8.00 -3.64
CA ALA A 34 -12.24 -8.62 -4.22
C ALA A 34 -13.11 -9.21 -3.12
N ASP A 35 -14.34 -8.73 -3.01
CA ASP A 35 -15.34 -9.29 -2.12
C ASP A 35 -16.19 -10.33 -2.88
N LYS A 36 -16.00 -11.60 -2.52
CA LYS A 36 -16.72 -12.73 -3.13
C LYS A 36 -18.21 -12.71 -2.85
N LYS A 37 -18.66 -12.15 -1.72
CA LYS A 37 -20.08 -12.15 -1.34
C LYS A 37 -20.87 -11.13 -2.13
N THR A 38 -20.34 -9.91 -2.22
CA THR A 38 -20.99 -8.81 -2.93
C THR A 38 -20.61 -8.73 -4.41
N LYS A 39 -19.71 -9.60 -4.88
CA LYS A 39 -19.14 -9.58 -6.23
C LYS A 39 -18.60 -8.19 -6.61
N SER A 40 -17.99 -7.51 -5.63
CA SER A 40 -17.51 -6.13 -5.79
C SER A 40 -15.99 -6.04 -5.65
N LEU A 41 -15.42 -5.02 -6.28
CA LEU A 41 -14.00 -4.68 -6.14
C LEU A 41 -13.89 -3.39 -5.33
N LYS A 42 -13.10 -3.42 -4.25
CA LYS A 42 -12.70 -2.23 -3.52
C LYS A 42 -11.31 -1.82 -3.97
N ILE A 43 -11.19 -0.60 -4.45
CA ILE A 43 -9.92 -0.02 -4.87
C ILE A 43 -9.47 0.96 -3.78
N LYS A 44 -8.27 0.73 -3.25
CA LYS A 44 -7.62 1.60 -2.26
C LYS A 44 -6.30 2.10 -2.82
N LYS A 45 -5.85 3.25 -2.33
CA LYS A 45 -4.47 3.71 -2.57
C LYS A 45 -3.51 2.68 -1.95
N ALA A 46 -2.49 2.26 -2.68
CA ALA A 46 -1.46 1.40 -2.11
C ALA A 46 -0.67 2.18 -1.07
N GLU A 47 -0.50 1.61 0.13
CA GLU A 47 0.38 2.18 1.15
C GLU A 47 1.84 2.13 0.66
N SER A 48 2.54 3.24 0.83
CA SER A 48 3.97 3.34 0.62
C SER A 48 4.71 3.02 1.91
N ILE A 49 5.92 2.46 1.82
CA ILE A 49 6.82 2.33 2.98
C ILE A 49 7.05 3.70 3.64
N PHE A 50 7.06 4.77 2.83
CA PHE A 50 7.18 6.14 3.32
C PHE A 50 5.96 6.60 4.14
N ASP A 51 4.77 6.03 3.92
CA ASP A 51 3.57 6.32 4.74
C ASP A 51 3.69 5.70 6.16
N LEU A 52 4.61 4.75 6.36
CA LEU A 52 4.91 4.16 7.67
C LEU A 52 5.95 4.96 8.46
N ALA A 53 6.64 5.90 7.81
CA ALA A 53 7.65 6.74 8.46
C ALA A 53 7.01 7.58 9.57
N GLY A 54 7.52 7.46 10.80
CA GLY A 54 7.00 8.18 11.97
C GLY A 54 5.72 7.61 12.58
N LYS A 55 5.06 6.62 11.94
CA LYS A 55 3.92 5.90 12.51
C LYS A 55 4.34 5.05 13.71
N PHE A 56 5.53 4.46 13.63
CA PHE A 56 6.10 3.67 14.71
C PHE A 56 6.96 4.55 15.62
N LYS A 57 6.43 4.87 16.80
CA LYS A 57 7.20 5.50 17.88
C LYS A 57 7.76 4.42 18.80
N PRO A 58 9.08 4.40 19.07
CA PRO A 58 9.65 3.44 19.99
C PRO A 58 9.13 3.70 21.40
N LYS A 59 8.70 2.64 22.11
CA LYS A 59 8.25 2.72 23.51
C LYS A 59 9.38 3.14 24.47
N LYS A 60 10.63 2.87 24.10
CA LYS A 60 11.83 3.25 24.83
C LYS A 60 12.88 3.75 23.84
N ALA A 61 13.51 4.88 24.14
CA ALA A 61 14.66 5.35 23.39
C ALA A 61 15.88 4.50 23.77
N TYR A 62 16.41 3.76 22.81
CA TYR A 62 17.67 3.06 22.96
C TYR A 62 18.77 3.84 22.23
N ASN A 63 20.00 3.79 22.76
CA ASN A 63 21.16 4.29 22.04
C ASN A 63 21.33 3.47 20.74
N ALA A 64 21.59 4.16 19.62
CA ALA A 64 21.76 3.54 18.31
C ALA A 64 22.82 2.42 18.31
N VAL A 65 23.90 2.58 19.08
CA VAL A 65 24.97 1.57 19.20
C VAL A 65 24.43 0.28 19.82
N LYS A 66 23.68 0.39 20.92
CA LYS A 66 23.09 -0.78 21.60
C LYS A 66 22.05 -1.48 20.74
N LEU A 67 21.25 -0.72 19.97
CA LEU A 67 20.28 -1.31 19.03
C LEU A 67 20.98 -2.15 17.95
N ARG A 68 22.11 -1.64 17.45
CA ARG A 68 22.92 -2.35 16.45
C ARG A 68 23.48 -3.65 17.02
N GLU A 69 24.08 -3.60 18.21
CA GLU A 69 24.60 -4.80 18.89
C GLU A 69 23.48 -5.84 19.15
N MET A 70 22.28 -5.39 19.55
CA MET A 70 21.15 -6.30 19.77
C MET A 70 20.64 -6.94 18.47
N MET A 71 20.66 -6.20 17.36
CA MET A 71 20.36 -6.76 16.04
C MET A 71 21.41 -7.78 15.62
N GLU A 72 22.69 -7.45 15.71
CA GLU A 72 23.78 -8.35 15.29
C GLU A 72 23.80 -9.67 16.09
N ASN A 73 23.51 -9.63 17.40
CA ASN A 73 23.56 -10.81 18.26
C ASN A 73 22.30 -11.70 18.21
N ASN A 74 21.13 -11.14 17.90
CA ASN A 74 19.85 -11.87 17.97
C ASN A 74 19.18 -12.05 16.60
N TYR A 75 19.87 -11.73 15.50
CA TYR A 75 19.29 -11.87 14.17
C TYR A 75 19.26 -13.35 13.75
N GLU A 76 18.06 -13.92 13.71
CA GLU A 76 17.81 -15.22 13.10
C GLU A 76 17.08 -15.04 11.76
N ARG A 77 17.55 -15.74 10.73
CA ARG A 77 16.95 -15.72 9.40
C ARG A 77 16.03 -16.92 9.28
N PHE A 78 14.72 -16.68 9.24
CA PHE A 78 13.69 -17.68 8.96
C PHE A 78 13.60 -18.00 7.47
#